data_AF-A0ABD0MMD8-F1
#
_entry.id   AF-A0ABD0MMD8-F1
#
_cell.length_a   1.000
_cell.length_b   1.000
_cell.length_c   1.000
_cell.angle_alpha   90.00
_cell.angle_beta   90.00
_cell.angle_gamma   90.00
#
_symmetry.space_group_name_H-M   'P 1'
#
loop_
_entity.id
_entity.type
_entity.pdbx_description
1 polymer ?
#
loop_
_entity_poly.entity_id
_entity_poly.type
_entity_poly.pdbx_seq_one_letter_code
_entity_poly.pdbx_strand_id
1 'polypeptide(L)'
;FQEMCYKAYLAIRQHASLFINLFSLLLGCGMPELQSFDDIAYLRKTLALEKNQQDALEYFTKQMNDAHHGGWTTKMDWIFHTIRHMPNEH
;
A
#
# COMPACT_ATOMS: atom_id res chain seq x y z
N PHE A 1 5.88 18.85 -0.96
CA PHE A 1 5.44 17.57 -0.36
C PHE A 1 4.73 16.70 -1.39
N GLN A 2 3.60 17.14 -1.96
CA GLN A 2 2.83 16.39 -2.97
C GLN A 2 3.69 15.86 -4.14
N GLU A 3 4.54 16.71 -4.73
CA GLU A 3 5.43 16.29 -5.83
C GLU A 3 6.42 15.18 -5.41
N MET A 4 6.90 15.18 -4.16
CA MET A 4 7.76 14.12 -3.63
C MET A 4 6.98 12.81 -3.46
N CYS A 5 5.73 12.89 -2.99
CA CYS A 5 4.83 11.74 -2.91
C CYS A 5 4.54 11.15 -4.29
N TYR A 6 4.38 11.99 -5.31
CA TYR A 6 4.22 11.56 -6.71
C TYR A 6 5.45 10.81 -7.21
N LYS A 7 6.65 11.39 -7.01
CA LYS A 7 7.91 10.75 -7.39
C LYS A 7 8.10 9.40 -6.68
N ALA A 8 7.83 9.35 -5.38
CA ALA A 8 7.92 8.11 -4.61
C ALA A 8 6.89 7.05 -5.07
N TYR A 9 5.63 7.44 -5.28
CA TYR A 9 4.58 6.56 -5.80
C TYR A 9 4.98 5.96 -7.15
N LEU A 10 5.48 6.78 -8.08
CA LEU A 10 5.93 6.33 -9.39
C LEU A 10 7.15 5.39 -9.30
N ALA A 11 8.12 5.70 -8.44
CA ALA A 11 9.28 4.84 -8.22
C ALA A 11 8.87 3.45 -7.67
N ILE A 12 7.97 3.41 -6.69
CA ILE A 12 7.44 2.14 -6.15
C ILE A 12 6.66 1.39 -7.23
N ARG A 13 5.81 2.10 -7.99
CA ARG A 13 5.01 1.52 -9.07
C ARG A 13 5.86 0.92 -10.19
N GLN A 14 7.01 1.53 -10.52
CA GLN A 14 7.97 1.00 -11.49
C GLN A 14 8.58 -0.33 -11.03
N HIS A 15 8.76 -0.50 -9.71
CA HIS A 15 9.30 -1.71 -9.10
C HIS A 15 8.23 -2.62 -8.48
N ALA A 16 6.97 -2.48 -8.87
CA ALA A 16 5.85 -3.17 -8.22
C ALA A 16 5.96 -4.70 -8.21
N SER A 17 6.60 -5.29 -9.21
CA SER A 17 6.84 -6.74 -9.27
C SER A 17 7.72 -7.24 -8.12
N LEU A 18 8.74 -6.47 -7.72
CA LEU A 18 9.57 -6.80 -6.56
C LEU A 18 8.75 -6.83 -5.27
N PHE A 19 7.92 -5.81 -5.07
CA PHE A 19 7.05 -5.73 -3.89
C PHE A 19 6.00 -6.85 -3.90
N ILE A 20 5.36 -7.12 -5.03
CA ILE A 20 4.40 -8.23 -5.15
C ILE A 20 5.05 -9.57 -4.81
N ASN A 21 6.24 -9.83 -5.35
CA ASN A 21 6.95 -11.08 -5.11
C ASN A 21 7.40 -11.19 -3.65
N LEU A 22 7.91 -10.11 -3.05
CA LEU A 22 8.29 -10.08 -1.65
C LEU A 22 7.07 -10.38 -0.76
N PHE A 23 5.95 -9.70 -0.96
CA PHE A 23 4.72 -9.95 -0.21
C PHE A 23 4.17 -11.36 -0.46
N SER A 24 4.32 -11.90 -1.69
CA SER A 24 3.93 -13.29 -2.00
C SER A 24 4.81 -14.34 -1.33
N LEU A 25 6.09 -14.05 -1.13
CA LEU A 25 6.99 -14.90 -0.34
C LEU A 25 6.63 -14.85 1.14
N LEU A 26 6.29 -13.66 1.66
CA LEU A 26 5.85 -13.49 3.05
C LEU A 26 4.53 -14.23 3.32
N LEU A 27 3.60 -14.26 2.35
CA LEU A 27 2.41 -15.13 2.38
C LEU A 27 2.81 -16.61 2.56
N GLY A 28 3.77 -17.09 1.77
CA GLY A 28 4.23 -18.48 1.79
C GLY A 28 4.95 -18.87 3.09
N CYS A 29 5.52 -17.91 3.82
CA CYS A 29 6.15 -18.13 5.12
C CYS A 29 5.16 -18.26 6.28
N GLY A 30 3.85 -18.19 6.01
CA GLY A 30 2.82 -18.32 7.05
C GLY A 30 2.70 -17.09 7.94
N MET A 31 3.10 -15.92 7.44
CA MET A 31 2.97 -14.65 8.16
C MET A 31 1.47 -14.34 8.38
N PRO A 32 0.97 -14.32 9.63
CA PRO A 32 -0.47 -14.18 9.88
C PRO A 32 -1.07 -12.85 9.42
N GLU A 33 -0.25 -11.83 9.13
CA GLU A 33 -0.64 -10.51 8.63
C GLU A 33 -0.86 -10.44 7.11
N LEU A 34 -0.51 -11.52 6.39
CA LEU A 34 -0.68 -11.71 4.96
C LEU A 34 -1.23 -13.12 4.81
N GLN A 35 -2.54 -13.25 4.60
CA GLN A 35 -3.20 -14.57 4.65
C GLN A 35 -3.75 -15.00 3.29
N SER A 36 -3.86 -14.08 2.34
CA SER A 36 -4.57 -14.37 1.11
C SER A 36 -3.97 -13.67 -0.11
N PHE A 37 -4.29 -14.22 -1.27
CA PHE A 37 -4.07 -13.55 -2.55
C PHE A 37 -4.82 -12.21 -2.65
N ASP A 38 -5.83 -11.95 -1.81
CA ASP A 38 -6.55 -10.68 -1.77
C ASP A 38 -5.67 -9.53 -1.25
N ASP A 39 -4.70 -9.81 -0.36
CA ASP A 39 -3.73 -8.82 0.12
C ASP A 39 -2.79 -8.37 -1.01
N ILE A 40 -2.42 -9.30 -1.90
CA ILE A 40 -1.66 -9.02 -3.11
C ILE A 40 -2.51 -8.26 -4.11
N ALA A 41 -3.78 -8.63 -4.28
CA ALA A 41 -4.71 -7.91 -5.15
C ALA A 41 -4.92 -6.47 -4.66
N TYR A 42 -4.99 -6.24 -3.34
CA TYR A 42 -5.06 -4.92 -2.74
C TYR A 42 -3.80 -4.08 -3.03
N LEU A 43 -2.61 -4.68 -2.94
CA LEU A 43 -1.36 -4.00 -3.31
C LEU A 43 -1.35 -3.60 -4.79
N ARG A 44 -1.76 -4.51 -5.68
CA ARG A 44 -1.87 -4.26 -7.13
C ARG A 44 -2.85 -3.12 -7.44
N LYS A 45 -3.99 -3.09 -6.74
CA LYS A 45 -5.01 -2.04 -6.87
C LYS A 45 -4.49 -0.69 -6.34
N THR A 46 -3.82 -0.69 -5.20
CA THR A 46 -3.23 0.52 -4.58
C THR A 46 -2.17 1.15 -5.49
N LEU A 47 -1.35 0.32 -6.13
CA LEU A 47 -0.35 0.76 -7.12
C LEU A 47 -0.94 1.01 -8.51
N ALA A 48 -2.25 0.81 -8.70
CA ALA A 48 -2.97 1.02 -9.95
C ALA A 48 -2.25 0.40 -11.17
N LEU A 49 -1.82 -0.86 -11.04
CA LEU A 49 -0.92 -1.48 -12.03
C LEU A 49 -1.56 -1.69 -13.42
N GLU A 50 -2.89 -1.76 -13.48
CA GLU A 50 -3.66 -1.93 -14.71
C GLU A 50 -3.88 -0.60 -15.46
N LYS A 51 -3.55 0.53 -14.83
CA LYS A 51 -3.64 1.86 -15.43
C LYS A 51 -2.33 2.27 -16.05
N ASN A 52 -2.36 3.12 -17.07
CA ASN A 52 -1.13 3.76 -17.56
C ASN A 52 -0.56 4.70 -16.47
N GLN A 53 0.67 5.18 -16.66
CA GLN A 53 1.36 5.99 -15.65
C GLN A 53 0.61 7.30 -15.30
N GLN A 54 -0.01 7.94 -16.30
CA GLN A 54 -0.75 9.19 -16.12
C GLN A 54 -2.01 8.96 -15.28
N ASP A 55 -2.82 7.98 -15.68
CA ASP A 55 -4.04 7.58 -14.97
C ASP A 55 -3.75 7.12 -13.54
N ALA A 56 -2.62 6.44 -13.32
CA ALA A 56 -2.18 6.02 -11.99
C ALA A 56 -1.78 7.22 -11.11
N LEU A 57 -1.12 8.21 -11.69
CA LEU A 57 -0.77 9.45 -11.00
C LEU A 57 -2.01 10.29 -10.66
N GLU A 58 -2.99 10.36 -11.56
CA GLU A 58 -4.28 11.02 -11.29
C GLU A 58 -5.05 10.30 -10.19
N TYR A 59 -5.08 8.97 -10.21
CA TYR A 59 -5.63 8.16 -9.12
C TYR A 59 -4.96 8.50 -7.78
N PHE A 60 -3.63 8.51 -7.73
CA PHE A 60 -2.90 8.84 -6.50
C PHE A 60 -3.13 10.29 -6.05
N THR A 61 -3.18 11.22 -7.00
CA THR A 61 -3.49 12.64 -6.74
C THR A 61 -4.86 12.80 -6.09
N LYS A 62 -5.87 12.07 -6.59
CA LYS A 62 -7.20 12.05 -5.99
C LYS A 62 -7.16 11.50 -4.57
N GLN A 63 -6.52 10.35 -4.35
CA GLN A 63 -6.39 9.75 -3.00
C GLN A 63 -5.68 10.70 -2.02
N MET A 64 -4.65 11.40 -2.48
CA MET A 64 -3.89 12.35 -1.67
C MET A 64 -4.71 13.61 -1.36
N ASN A 65 -5.48 14.13 -2.32
CA ASN A 65 -6.38 15.25 -2.09
C ASN A 65 -7.53 14.85 -1.15
N ASP A 66 -8.11 13.67 -1.32
CA ASP A 66 -9.16 13.15 -0.44
C ASP A 66 -8.62 12.97 0.99
N ALA A 67 -7.38 12.50 1.16
CA ALA A 67 -6.72 12.44 2.47
C ALA A 67 -6.41 13.83 3.06
N HIS A 68 -6.09 14.81 2.22
CA HIS A 68 -5.81 16.20 2.61
C HIS A 68 -7.07 16.95 3.04
N HIS A 69 -8.26 16.61 2.50
CA HIS A 69 -9.53 17.23 2.86
C HIS A 69 -10.34 16.44 3.91
N GLY A 70 -10.10 15.14 4.06
CA GLY A 70 -11.02 14.20 4.72
C GLY A 70 -10.55 13.45 5.97
N GLY A 71 -9.43 13.80 6.61
CA GLY A 71 -9.02 13.11 7.84
C GLY A 71 -7.99 12.01 7.62
N TRP A 72 -6.74 12.45 7.45
CA TRP A 72 -5.56 11.60 7.63
C TRP A 72 -5.45 11.01 9.07
N THR A 73 -6.23 11.53 10.02
CA THR A 73 -6.17 11.30 11.48
C THR A 73 -6.90 10.06 12.03
N THR A 74 -7.50 9.18 11.21
CA THR A 74 -8.21 7.99 11.77
C THR A 74 -7.83 6.66 11.13
N LYS A 75 -7.39 6.60 9.87
CA LYS A 75 -7.18 5.32 9.18
C LYS A 75 -5.75 4.79 9.21
N MET A 76 -4.73 5.66 9.22
CA MET A 76 -3.35 5.22 9.40
C MET A 76 -3.08 4.86 10.87
N ASP A 77 -3.65 5.61 11.83
CA ASP A 77 -3.57 5.27 13.25
C ASP A 77 -4.19 3.91 13.60
N TRP A 78 -5.23 3.45 12.88
CA TRP A 78 -5.79 2.09 13.09
C TRP A 78 -4.92 0.98 12.47
N ILE A 79 -4.32 1.23 11.31
CA ILE A 79 -3.48 0.25 10.62
C ILE A 79 -2.24 -0.08 11.47
N PHE A 80 -1.64 0.90 12.14
CA PHE A 80 -0.42 0.68 12.91
C PHE A 80 -0.65 0.33 14.39
N HIS A 81 -1.79 0.72 14.99
CA HIS A 81 -2.08 0.34 16.38
C HIS A 81 -2.62 -1.11 16.53
N THR A 82 -3.20 -1.69 15.48
CA THR A 82 -3.51 -3.14 15.39
C THR A 82 -2.25 -3.97 15.17
N ILE A 83 -1.28 -3.49 14.40
CA ILE A 83 0.05 -4.12 14.27
C ILE A 83 0.82 -4.11 15.62
N ARG A 84 0.49 -3.19 16.54
CA ARG A 84 1.15 -3.01 17.85
C ARG A 84 0.57 -3.86 19.00
N HIS A 85 -0.65 -4.40 18.90
CA HIS A 85 -1.32 -5.10 20.02
C HIS A 85 -1.27 -6.64 19.98
N MET A 86 -0.42 -7.25 19.14
CA MET A 86 -0.02 -8.64 19.36
C MET A 86 1.26 -8.70 20.22
N PRO A 87 1.19 -9.21 21.46
CA PRO A 87 2.38 -9.55 22.24
C PRO A 87 3.06 -10.81 21.67
N ASN A 88 4.40 -10.77 21.68
CA ASN A 88 5.36 -11.83 21.35
C ASN A 88 5.02 -13.19 21.99
N GLU A 89 5.07 -14.25 21.19
CA GLU A 89 5.54 -15.58 21.59
C GLU A 89 6.35 -16.11 20.37
N HIS A 90 7.68 -16.24 20.37
CA HIS A 90 8.62 -16.71 21.39
C HIS A 90 9.96 -15.94 21.36
#